data_AF-A0A957U2V4-F1
#
_entry.id   AF-A0A957U2V4-F1
#
_cell.length_a   1.000
_cell.length_b   1.000
_cell.length_c   1.000
_cell.angle_alpha   90.00
_cell.angle_beta   90.00
_cell.angle_gamma   90.00
#
_symmetry.space_group_name_H-M   'P 1'
#
loop_
_entity.id
_entity.type
_entity.pdbx_description
1 polymer ?
#
loop_
_entity_poly.entity_id
_entity_poly.type
_entity_poly.pdbx_seq_one_letter_code
_entity_poly.pdbx_strand_id
1 'polypeptide(L)'
;MSTMRDAFLDNQVARHHANLMPGVVQSLARLRGRDRDASAVLSAFLRDHKGLLSRRANRAPVTEDYTLLDLDLELDAAGQAVSAPQVGSGYAGFTPPQRYQFLAWLAAPENAAPRAFQDLYVAQLEVHLLNALPTPPRAAAVLHELSSSPHWRQNEALQRANLLSFWLSQDGAGLAMWLGRTALPPHLMEVALGWQGRLGAPLTPQQLGQLLAEWENDRHPPEADVLKMRLASLTTTLEHEPLQAVAAQWTDEHLTPQPWRCAHRDLRIALPQPPVRTFLEPHLRGLARVDTESRDFPGHAATNAGATDSQVNAGMMDVVILEFKQSRSEYFPYVLQQAQRL
;
A
#
# COMPACT_ATOMS: atom_id res chain seq x y z
N MET A 1 10.72 51.46 11.96
CA MET A 1 9.26 51.40 11.77
C MET A 1 8.75 50.10 11.13
N SER A 2 9.61 49.23 10.55
CA SER A 2 9.19 47.92 10.00
C SER A 2 8.89 46.86 11.08
N THR A 3 9.61 46.89 12.21
CA THR A 3 9.57 45.86 13.26
C THR A 3 8.32 45.87 14.15
N MET A 4 7.57 46.97 14.20
CA MET A 4 6.31 47.03 14.97
C MET A 4 5.10 46.54 14.18
N ARG A 5 5.18 46.51 12.84
CA ARG A 5 4.08 46.06 11.97
C ARG A 5 4.04 44.53 11.87
N ASP A 6 5.22 43.90 11.84
CA ASP A 6 5.36 42.44 11.85
C ASP A 6 4.92 41.85 13.21
N ALA A 7 5.31 42.49 14.32
CA ALA A 7 4.87 42.09 15.66
C ALA A 7 3.35 42.31 15.90
N PHE A 8 2.70 43.18 15.13
CA PHE A 8 1.24 43.41 15.22
C PHE A 8 0.45 42.41 14.39
N LEU A 9 0.98 42.00 13.22
CA LEU A 9 0.43 40.93 12.40
C LEU A 9 0.57 39.57 13.11
N ASP A 10 1.72 39.28 13.72
CA ASP A 10 1.92 38.07 14.53
C ASP A 10 0.94 38.00 15.73
N ASN A 11 0.61 39.16 16.33
CA ASN A 11 -0.29 39.23 17.48
C ASN A 11 -1.77 39.22 17.08
N GLN A 12 -2.14 39.71 15.89
CA GLN A 12 -3.50 39.58 15.36
C GLN A 12 -3.80 38.17 14.83
N VAL A 13 -2.83 37.53 14.16
CA VAL A 13 -2.91 36.11 13.79
C VAL A 13 -3.04 35.26 15.07
N ALA A 14 -2.21 35.49 16.08
CA ALA A 14 -2.32 34.78 17.36
C ALA A 14 -3.68 34.98 18.08
N ARG A 15 -4.30 36.16 17.96
CA ARG A 15 -5.60 36.47 18.60
C ARG A 15 -6.82 35.94 17.83
N HIS A 16 -6.75 35.82 16.51
CA HIS A 16 -7.78 35.08 15.75
C HIS A 16 -7.61 33.56 15.89
N HIS A 17 -6.38 33.06 16.06
CA HIS A 17 -6.11 31.66 16.40
C HIS A 17 -6.57 31.27 17.81
N ALA A 18 -6.59 32.19 18.78
CA ALA A 18 -6.98 31.88 20.17
C ALA A 18 -8.50 31.81 20.40
N ASN A 19 -9.31 32.44 19.53
CA ASN A 19 -10.77 32.45 19.65
C ASN A 19 -11.49 31.44 18.73
N LEU A 20 -10.76 30.74 17.87
CA LEU A 20 -11.25 29.57 17.14
C LEU A 20 -10.74 28.30 17.83
N MET A 21 -11.47 27.89 18.88
CA MET A 21 -11.31 26.65 19.66
C MET A 21 -10.00 26.52 20.48
N PRO A 22 -10.07 26.47 21.84
CA PRO A 22 -8.90 26.19 22.66
C PRO A 22 -8.53 24.70 22.54
N GLY A 23 -7.44 24.39 21.83
CA GLY A 23 -6.78 23.08 21.89
C GLY A 23 -6.51 22.35 20.57
N VAL A 24 -6.87 22.89 19.41
CA VAL A 24 -6.81 22.14 18.13
C VAL A 24 -5.79 22.76 17.15
N VAL A 25 -4.50 22.53 17.42
CA VAL A 25 -3.43 22.58 16.38
C VAL A 25 -2.54 21.34 16.55
N GLN A 26 -3.18 20.16 16.54
CA GLN A 26 -2.50 18.88 16.27
C GLN A 26 -2.63 18.45 14.81
N SER A 27 -3.46 19.15 14.00
CA SER A 27 -3.58 18.84 12.59
C SER A 27 -2.35 19.34 11.83
N LEU A 28 -1.80 18.47 10.98
CA LEU A 28 -0.83 18.83 9.94
C LEU A 28 -1.54 19.56 8.81
N ALA A 29 -2.35 20.56 9.17
CA ALA A 29 -3.09 21.38 8.23
C ALA A 29 -2.16 22.43 7.63
N ARG A 30 -2.26 22.64 6.33
CA ARG A 30 -1.45 23.62 5.59
C ARG A 30 -2.21 24.94 5.49
N LEU A 31 -1.61 26.04 5.93
CA LEU A 31 -2.25 27.35 5.98
C LEU A 31 -1.70 28.31 4.92
N ARG A 32 -2.58 29.09 4.29
CA ARG A 32 -2.20 30.17 3.37
C ARG A 32 -1.35 31.21 4.12
N GLY A 33 -0.29 31.71 3.49
CA GLY A 33 0.63 32.70 4.09
C GLY A 33 1.68 32.11 5.04
N ARG A 34 1.51 30.88 5.52
CA ARG A 34 2.48 30.17 6.36
C ARG A 34 3.22 29.07 5.60
N ASP A 35 2.47 28.19 4.95
CA ASP A 35 3.02 27.04 4.25
C ASP A 35 3.30 27.39 2.77
N ARG A 36 4.39 26.84 2.24
CA ARG A 36 4.76 26.99 0.82
C ARG A 36 3.83 26.15 -0.04
N ASP A 37 3.55 26.60 -1.27
CA ASP A 37 2.79 25.84 -2.25
C ASP A 37 3.43 24.47 -2.57
N ALA A 38 2.60 23.49 -2.93
CA ALA A 38 3.01 22.12 -3.24
C ALA A 38 4.10 22.06 -4.34
N SER A 39 3.99 22.89 -5.38
CA SER A 39 4.99 22.97 -6.45
C SER A 39 6.35 23.45 -5.94
N ALA A 40 6.37 24.41 -5.01
CA ALA A 40 7.59 24.92 -4.39
C ALA A 40 8.22 23.89 -3.47
N VAL A 41 7.40 23.18 -2.67
CA VAL A 41 7.84 22.06 -1.81
C VAL A 41 8.46 20.95 -2.66
N LEU A 42 7.77 20.47 -3.70
CA LEU A 42 8.29 19.44 -4.60
C LEU A 42 9.59 19.85 -5.28
N SER A 43 9.68 21.11 -5.72
CA SER A 43 10.90 21.62 -6.35
C SER A 43 12.07 21.69 -5.38
N ALA A 44 11.82 22.01 -4.10
CA ALA A 44 12.85 21.95 -3.07
C ALA A 44 13.28 20.51 -2.77
N PHE A 45 12.31 19.61 -2.56
CA PHE A 45 12.57 18.19 -2.32
C PHE A 45 13.47 17.56 -3.39
N LEU A 46 13.15 17.81 -4.66
CA LEU A 46 13.90 17.27 -5.81
C LEU A 46 15.33 17.78 -5.92
N ARG A 47 15.63 18.97 -5.39
CA ARG A 47 17.01 19.46 -5.33
C ARG A 47 17.83 18.68 -4.31
N ASP A 48 17.21 18.34 -3.20
CA ASP A 48 17.87 17.73 -2.05
C ASP A 48 17.92 16.19 -2.15
N HIS A 49 16.96 15.57 -2.87
CA HIS A 49 16.78 14.12 -2.94
C HIS A 49 16.78 13.59 -4.38
N LYS A 50 17.93 13.74 -5.05
CA LYS A 50 18.09 13.28 -6.44
C LYS A 50 17.90 11.77 -6.55
N GLY A 51 17.08 11.34 -7.52
CA GLY A 51 16.91 9.93 -7.86
C GLY A 51 15.81 9.18 -7.09
N LEU A 52 15.28 9.74 -6.00
CA LEU A 52 14.14 9.11 -5.27
C LEU A 52 12.83 9.20 -6.06
N LEU A 53 12.60 10.32 -6.74
CA LEU A 53 11.44 10.53 -7.60
C LEU A 53 11.77 11.51 -8.73
N SER A 54 10.94 11.54 -9.77
CA SER A 54 11.08 12.46 -10.90
C SER A 54 9.88 13.38 -11.05
N ARG A 55 10.10 14.63 -11.48
CA ARG A 55 9.00 15.57 -11.83
C ARG A 55 8.47 15.25 -13.22
N ARG A 56 7.15 15.23 -13.38
CA ARG A 56 6.52 15.24 -14.70
C ARG A 56 6.23 16.67 -15.16
N ALA A 57 6.35 16.91 -16.47
CA ALA A 57 6.03 18.20 -17.07
C ALA A 57 4.59 18.63 -16.74
N ASN A 58 4.41 19.88 -16.31
CA ASN A 58 3.09 20.43 -16.06
C ASN A 58 2.55 21.09 -17.33
N ARG A 59 1.27 20.90 -17.65
CA ARG A 59 0.67 21.49 -18.88
C ARG A 59 0.23 22.95 -18.71
N ALA A 60 0.12 23.46 -17.48
CA ALA A 60 -0.09 24.87 -17.19
C ALA A 60 0.43 25.20 -15.77
N PRO A 61 0.93 26.43 -15.52
CA PRO A 61 1.17 26.90 -14.16
C PRO A 61 -0.18 27.02 -13.44
N VAL A 62 -0.29 26.36 -12.29
CA VAL A 62 -1.46 26.52 -11.40
C VAL A 62 -1.16 27.70 -10.50
N THR A 63 -2.07 28.68 -10.50
CA THR A 63 -1.91 29.96 -9.81
C THR A 63 -2.17 29.89 -8.30
N GLU A 64 -2.90 28.88 -7.81
CA GLU A 64 -3.21 28.74 -6.38
C GLU A 64 -3.20 27.26 -5.93
N ASP A 65 -2.56 26.97 -4.79
CA ASP A 65 -2.56 25.67 -4.12
C ASP A 65 -3.90 25.46 -3.38
N TYR A 66 -4.73 24.58 -3.92
CA TYR A 66 -6.09 24.31 -3.44
C TYR A 66 -6.17 23.65 -2.06
N THR A 67 -5.03 23.19 -1.54
CA THR A 67 -4.95 22.53 -0.23
C THR A 67 -4.55 23.46 0.90
N LEU A 68 -4.13 24.70 0.59
CA LEU A 68 -3.89 25.73 1.59
C LEU A 68 -5.23 26.22 2.15
N LEU A 69 -5.37 26.14 3.47
CA LEU A 69 -6.51 26.69 4.19
C LEU A 69 -6.32 28.19 4.32
N ASP A 70 -7.21 28.94 3.71
CA ASP A 70 -7.31 30.38 3.87
C ASP A 70 -8.22 30.66 5.07
N LEU A 71 -7.69 31.23 6.15
CA LEU A 71 -8.47 31.47 7.37
C LEU A 71 -9.24 32.79 7.34
N ASP A 72 -9.01 33.65 6.34
CA ASP A 72 -9.74 34.92 6.16
C ASP A 72 -11.10 34.70 5.48
N LEU A 73 -11.33 33.47 5.01
CA LEU A 73 -12.52 33.00 4.33
C LEU A 73 -13.69 32.80 5.33
N GLU A 74 -14.87 33.35 5.04
CA GLU A 74 -16.07 33.34 5.90
C GLU A 74 -16.49 31.95 6.45
N LEU A 75 -16.68 31.80 7.76
CA LEU A 75 -17.15 30.57 8.38
C LEU A 75 -18.58 30.72 8.88
N ASP A 76 -19.40 29.69 8.70
CA ASP A 76 -20.77 29.66 9.24
C ASP A 76 -21.01 28.36 10.02
N ALA A 77 -21.24 28.45 11.32
CA ALA A 77 -21.52 27.30 12.16
C ALA A 77 -23.01 26.88 12.14
N ALA A 78 -23.86 27.56 11.36
CA ALA A 78 -25.30 27.37 11.40
C ALA A 78 -25.71 25.89 11.26
N GLY A 79 -26.57 25.43 12.18
CA GLY A 79 -27.02 24.04 12.34
C GLY A 79 -27.93 23.51 11.23
N GLN A 80 -27.83 24.03 10.01
CA GLN A 80 -28.52 23.46 8.85
C GLN A 80 -27.83 22.18 8.37
N ALA A 81 -28.60 21.26 7.82
CA ALA A 81 -28.06 20.07 7.18
C ALA A 81 -27.22 20.48 5.97
N VAL A 82 -25.91 20.40 6.12
CA VAL A 82 -24.95 20.77 5.06
C VAL A 82 -24.80 19.60 4.09
N SER A 83 -24.94 19.87 2.79
CA SER A 83 -24.66 18.88 1.75
C SER A 83 -23.17 18.55 1.70
N ALA A 84 -22.85 17.30 1.37
CA ALA A 84 -21.47 16.88 1.17
C ALA A 84 -20.81 17.72 0.05
N PRO A 85 -19.58 18.24 0.26
CA PRO A 85 -18.87 18.95 -0.79
C PRO A 85 -18.54 18.04 -1.97
N GLN A 86 -18.43 18.64 -3.15
CA GLN A 86 -18.03 17.92 -4.36
C GLN A 86 -16.58 17.42 -4.25
N VAL A 87 -16.36 16.16 -4.58
CA VAL A 87 -15.03 15.54 -4.62
C VAL A 87 -14.12 16.31 -5.59
N GLY A 88 -12.88 16.58 -5.16
CA GLY A 88 -11.90 17.34 -5.93
C GLY A 88 -11.99 18.87 -5.76
N SER A 89 -12.95 19.37 -4.98
CA SER A 89 -12.99 20.78 -4.57
C SER A 89 -11.90 21.05 -3.54
N GLY A 90 -11.22 22.20 -3.67
CA GLY A 90 -10.33 22.70 -2.63
C GLY A 90 -11.07 23.44 -1.54
N TYR A 91 -10.34 23.82 -0.49
CA TYR A 91 -10.92 24.51 0.67
C TYR A 91 -11.66 25.80 0.28
N ALA A 92 -11.10 26.59 -0.64
CA ALA A 92 -11.73 27.81 -1.15
C ALA A 92 -13.03 27.55 -1.94
N GLY A 93 -13.23 26.33 -2.44
CA GLY A 93 -14.46 25.92 -3.13
C GLY A 93 -15.58 25.44 -2.20
N PHE A 94 -15.30 25.29 -0.91
CA PHE A 94 -16.30 24.90 0.08
C PHE A 94 -17.17 26.10 0.49
N THR A 95 -18.45 25.85 0.73
CA THR A 95 -19.36 26.85 1.30
C THR A 95 -18.94 27.20 2.74
N PRO A 96 -19.32 28.38 3.29
CA PRO A 96 -19.01 28.74 4.67
C PRO A 96 -19.32 27.63 5.72
N PRO A 97 -20.47 26.94 5.67
CA PRO A 97 -20.73 25.87 6.62
C PRO A 97 -19.93 24.58 6.36
N GLN A 98 -19.58 24.27 5.11
CA GLN A 98 -18.67 23.16 4.81
C GLN A 98 -17.25 23.44 5.32
N ARG A 99 -16.76 24.68 5.22
CA ARG A 99 -15.46 25.10 5.76
C ARG A 99 -15.41 24.95 7.28
N TYR A 100 -16.45 25.39 7.97
CA TYR A 100 -16.58 25.20 9.41
C TYR A 100 -16.55 23.72 9.79
N GLN A 101 -17.36 22.87 9.13
CA GLN A 101 -17.38 21.43 9.38
C GLN A 101 -16.04 20.75 9.10
N PHE A 102 -15.35 21.13 8.03
CA PHE A 102 -14.02 20.59 7.72
C PHE A 102 -13.01 20.93 8.82
N LEU A 103 -12.97 22.20 9.26
CA LEU A 103 -12.07 22.63 10.34
C LEU A 103 -12.38 21.93 11.66
N ALA A 104 -13.65 21.75 11.99
CA ALA A 104 -14.06 20.99 13.18
C ALA A 104 -13.65 19.51 13.08
N TRP A 105 -13.83 18.89 11.91
CA TRP A 105 -13.43 17.51 11.67
C TRP A 105 -11.91 17.29 11.73
N LEU A 106 -11.09 18.27 11.32
CA LEU A 106 -9.62 18.18 11.42
C LEU A 106 -9.10 17.97 12.85
N ALA A 107 -9.92 18.23 13.88
CA ALA A 107 -9.58 17.91 15.27
C ALA A 107 -9.54 16.40 15.55
N ALA A 108 -10.29 15.61 14.78
CA ALA A 108 -10.46 14.17 14.98
C ALA A 108 -10.66 13.47 13.60
N PRO A 109 -9.61 13.43 12.75
CA PRO A 109 -9.69 12.94 11.38
C PRO A 109 -9.96 11.44 11.27
N GLU A 110 -9.86 10.68 12.37
CA GLU A 110 -10.23 9.28 12.46
C GLU A 110 -11.74 9.05 12.30
N ASN A 111 -12.57 10.08 12.55
CA ASN A 111 -14.02 10.04 12.43
C ASN A 111 -14.49 10.03 10.97
N ALA A 112 -15.69 9.51 10.75
CA ALA A 112 -16.36 9.55 9.45
C ALA A 112 -16.50 10.99 8.93
N ALA A 113 -16.19 11.19 7.65
CA ALA A 113 -16.34 12.47 6.95
C ALA A 113 -16.67 12.27 5.47
N PRO A 114 -17.23 13.30 4.81
CA PRO A 114 -17.35 13.33 3.35
C PRO A 114 -16.02 13.03 2.65
N ARG A 115 -16.08 12.34 1.51
CA ARG A 115 -14.88 11.95 0.74
C ARG A 115 -14.01 13.15 0.34
N ALA A 116 -14.62 14.29 0.04
CA ALA A 116 -13.90 15.52 -0.29
C ALA A 116 -12.99 16.01 0.86
N PHE A 117 -13.42 15.87 2.12
CA PHE A 117 -12.61 16.24 3.29
C PHE A 117 -11.42 15.30 3.45
N GLN A 118 -11.66 13.99 3.32
CA GLN A 118 -10.62 12.99 3.40
C GLN A 118 -9.55 13.19 2.30
N ASP A 119 -9.97 13.37 1.05
CA ASP A 119 -9.05 13.56 -0.08
C ASP A 119 -8.25 14.87 0.06
N LEU A 120 -8.89 15.94 0.54
CA LEU A 120 -8.22 17.22 0.82
C LEU A 120 -7.18 17.07 1.92
N TYR A 121 -7.49 16.34 3.00
CA TYR A 121 -6.55 16.14 4.10
C TYR A 121 -5.36 15.24 3.69
N VAL A 122 -5.61 14.16 2.94
CA VAL A 122 -4.53 13.33 2.39
C VAL A 122 -3.64 14.14 1.46
N ALA A 123 -4.20 15.01 0.62
CA ALA A 123 -3.41 15.88 -0.24
C ALA A 123 -2.51 16.84 0.55
N GLN A 124 -2.96 17.34 1.71
CA GLN A 124 -2.12 18.13 2.61
C GLN A 124 -0.97 17.30 3.21
N LEU A 125 -1.29 16.08 3.70
CA LEU A 125 -0.29 15.16 4.26
C LEU A 125 0.75 14.73 3.23
N GLU A 126 0.35 14.48 1.98
CA GLU A 126 1.28 14.16 0.88
C GLU A 126 2.31 15.27 0.65
N VAL A 127 1.89 16.55 0.71
CA VAL A 127 2.85 17.65 0.58
C VAL A 127 3.80 17.70 1.78
N HIS A 128 3.28 17.41 2.98
CA HIS A 128 4.09 17.33 4.19
C HIS A 128 5.13 16.20 4.17
N LEU A 129 4.89 15.10 3.46
CA LEU A 129 5.90 14.07 3.22
C LEU A 129 7.12 14.59 2.44
N LEU A 130 6.94 15.63 1.63
CA LEU A 130 7.99 16.23 0.79
C LEU A 130 8.65 17.47 1.44
N ASN A 131 8.20 17.89 2.62
CA ASN A 131 8.79 19.02 3.34
C ASN A 131 10.16 18.65 3.95
N ALA A 132 10.90 19.67 4.38
CA ALA A 132 12.07 19.45 5.23
C ALA A 132 11.67 18.87 6.60
N LEU A 133 12.63 18.21 7.26
CA LEU A 133 12.46 17.75 8.65
C LEU A 133 12.06 18.91 9.57
N PRO A 134 11.26 18.64 10.63
CA PRO A 134 10.82 17.32 11.11
C PRO A 134 9.44 16.89 10.59
N THR A 135 8.90 17.55 9.55
CA THR A 135 7.52 17.36 9.12
C THR A 135 7.21 15.99 8.50
N PRO A 136 8.05 15.41 7.61
CA PRO A 136 7.77 14.12 6.99
C PRO A 136 7.46 12.96 7.93
N PRO A 137 8.25 12.67 9.00
CA PRO A 137 7.93 11.56 9.90
C PRO A 137 6.62 11.77 10.66
N ARG A 138 6.22 13.02 10.96
CA ARG A 138 4.92 13.31 11.59
C ARG A 138 3.77 13.02 10.63
N ALA A 139 3.91 13.41 9.35
CA ALA A 139 2.91 13.12 8.33
C ALA A 139 2.77 11.61 8.08
N ALA A 140 3.89 10.88 8.00
CA ALA A 140 3.88 9.42 7.89
C ALA A 140 3.17 8.76 9.08
N ALA A 141 3.44 9.19 10.31
CA ALA A 141 2.78 8.67 11.51
C ALA A 141 1.25 8.86 11.45
N VAL A 142 0.77 10.06 11.06
CA VAL A 142 -0.66 10.33 10.89
C VAL A 142 -1.26 9.45 9.79
N LEU A 143 -0.59 9.30 8.63
CA LEU A 143 -1.07 8.44 7.54
C LEU A 143 -1.22 6.97 7.99
N HIS A 144 -0.27 6.47 8.77
CA HIS A 144 -0.31 5.12 9.34
C HIS A 144 -1.44 4.97 10.36
N GLU A 145 -1.61 5.94 11.25
CA GLU A 145 -2.69 5.95 12.24
C GLU A 145 -4.06 5.91 11.56
N LEU A 146 -4.28 6.77 10.56
CA LEU A 146 -5.53 6.81 9.78
C LEU A 146 -5.81 5.48 9.09
N SER A 147 -4.77 4.76 8.62
CA SER A 147 -4.95 3.46 7.94
C SER A 147 -5.55 2.37 8.85
N SER A 148 -5.46 2.53 10.17
CA SER A 148 -6.08 1.63 11.14
C SER A 148 -7.59 1.89 11.33
N SER A 149 -8.07 3.09 10.99
CA SER A 149 -9.47 3.47 11.17
C SER A 149 -10.37 2.85 10.09
N PRO A 150 -11.55 2.29 10.45
CA PRO A 150 -12.48 1.69 9.50
C PRO A 150 -12.98 2.68 8.44
N HIS A 151 -13.06 3.97 8.77
CA HIS A 151 -13.56 5.03 7.88
C HIS A 151 -12.61 5.35 6.72
N TRP A 152 -11.38 4.83 6.78
CA TRP A 152 -10.31 5.10 5.83
C TRP A 152 -9.89 3.88 5.01
N ARG A 153 -10.37 2.67 5.35
CA ARG A 153 -9.94 1.41 4.69
C ARG A 153 -10.13 1.40 3.17
N GLN A 154 -11.19 2.05 2.68
CA GLN A 154 -11.51 2.13 1.24
C GLN A 154 -10.93 3.39 0.56
N ASN A 155 -10.17 4.20 1.28
CA ASN A 155 -9.56 5.39 0.71
C ASN A 155 -8.22 5.05 0.03
N GLU A 156 -8.28 4.77 -1.26
CA GLU A 156 -7.10 4.48 -2.08
C GLU A 156 -6.08 5.63 -2.11
N ALA A 157 -6.50 6.90 -1.95
CA ALA A 157 -5.58 8.02 -1.88
C ALA A 157 -4.71 7.93 -0.61
N LEU A 158 -5.30 7.56 0.53
CA LEU A 158 -4.57 7.29 1.76
C LEU A 158 -3.58 6.13 1.60
N GLN A 159 -4.00 5.05 0.92
CA GLN A 159 -3.13 3.88 0.69
C GLN A 159 -1.91 4.25 -0.18
N ARG A 160 -2.12 5.04 -1.24
CA ARG A 160 -1.02 5.59 -2.05
C ARG A 160 -0.11 6.52 -1.24
N ALA A 161 -0.68 7.40 -0.41
CA ALA A 161 0.13 8.28 0.43
C ALA A 161 0.98 7.50 1.45
N ASN A 162 0.45 6.41 2.04
CA ASN A 162 1.22 5.49 2.90
C ASN A 162 2.34 4.77 2.13
N LEU A 163 2.05 4.26 0.93
CA LEU A 163 3.11 3.67 0.09
C LEU A 163 4.21 4.68 -0.21
N LEU A 164 3.81 5.91 -0.59
CA LEU A 164 4.74 7.00 -0.85
C LEU A 164 5.58 7.32 0.39
N SER A 165 5.01 7.33 1.60
CA SER A 165 5.78 7.61 2.81
C SER A 165 6.88 6.57 3.05
N PHE A 166 6.60 5.27 2.88
CA PHE A 166 7.63 4.22 2.98
C PHE A 166 8.71 4.35 1.93
N TRP A 167 8.34 4.67 0.69
CA TRP A 167 9.32 4.92 -0.36
C TRP A 167 10.20 6.12 -0.03
N LEU A 168 9.64 7.24 0.39
CA LEU A 168 10.41 8.45 0.71
C LEU A 168 11.32 8.26 1.93
N SER A 169 10.90 7.47 2.93
CA SER A 169 11.73 7.12 4.09
C SER A 169 12.71 5.97 3.83
N GLN A 170 12.63 5.32 2.66
CA GLN A 170 13.39 4.11 2.32
C GLN A 170 13.19 2.98 3.35
N ASP A 171 11.99 2.85 3.90
CA ASP A 171 11.67 1.89 4.97
C ASP A 171 10.99 0.62 4.42
N GLY A 172 11.80 -0.33 3.95
CA GLY A 172 11.32 -1.61 3.43
C GLY A 172 10.70 -2.51 4.51
N ALA A 173 11.24 -2.48 5.73
CA ALA A 173 10.75 -3.32 6.83
C ALA A 173 9.37 -2.86 7.32
N GLY A 174 9.17 -1.54 7.46
CA GLY A 174 7.88 -0.95 7.76
C GLY A 174 6.86 -1.23 6.66
N LEU A 175 7.26 -1.13 5.39
CA LEU A 175 6.41 -1.48 4.24
C LEU A 175 5.94 -2.93 4.31
N ALA A 176 6.85 -3.88 4.54
CA ALA A 176 6.50 -5.30 4.64
C ALA A 176 5.53 -5.59 5.77
N MET A 177 5.76 -4.99 6.95
CA MET A 177 4.87 -5.11 8.10
C MET A 177 3.48 -4.52 7.84
N TRP A 178 3.41 -3.36 7.18
CA TRP A 178 2.15 -2.70 6.86
C TRP A 178 1.34 -3.48 5.82
N LEU A 179 1.98 -4.00 4.78
CA LEU A 179 1.36 -4.86 3.76
C LEU A 179 0.83 -6.17 4.35
N GLY A 180 1.50 -6.73 5.36
CA GLY A 180 1.00 -7.91 6.08
C GLY A 180 -0.32 -7.69 6.83
N ARG A 181 -0.72 -6.43 7.07
CA ARG A 181 -1.93 -6.05 7.84
C ARG A 181 -2.99 -5.33 7.02
N THR A 182 -2.65 -4.87 5.82
CA THR A 182 -3.50 -3.99 5.00
C THR A 182 -3.86 -4.69 3.70
N ALA A 183 -5.15 -4.77 3.41
CA ALA A 183 -5.61 -5.22 2.09
C ALA A 183 -5.47 -4.05 1.10
N LEU A 184 -4.62 -4.23 0.09
CA LEU A 184 -4.45 -3.27 -1.00
C LEU A 184 -5.21 -3.71 -2.25
N PRO A 185 -5.70 -2.76 -3.06
CA PRO A 185 -6.11 -3.03 -4.43
C PRO A 185 -4.98 -3.72 -5.22
N PRO A 186 -5.30 -4.63 -6.16
CA PRO A 186 -4.29 -5.45 -6.83
C PRO A 186 -3.21 -4.64 -7.56
N HIS A 187 -3.59 -3.52 -8.18
CA HIS A 187 -2.65 -2.62 -8.87
C HIS A 187 -1.68 -1.90 -7.92
N LEU A 188 -2.06 -1.68 -6.66
CA LEU A 188 -1.15 -1.12 -5.65
C LEU A 188 -0.29 -2.20 -5.01
N MET A 189 -0.82 -3.43 -4.87
CA MET A 189 -0.07 -4.56 -4.33
C MET A 189 1.18 -4.85 -5.16
N GLU A 190 1.06 -4.86 -6.49
CA GLU A 190 2.21 -5.09 -7.37
C GLU A 190 3.32 -4.04 -7.18
N VAL A 191 2.95 -2.76 -7.17
CA VAL A 191 3.91 -1.66 -6.94
C VAL A 191 4.55 -1.79 -5.56
N ALA A 192 3.76 -2.09 -4.54
CA ALA A 192 4.23 -2.20 -3.16
C ALA A 192 5.25 -3.34 -2.99
N LEU A 193 5.00 -4.51 -3.59
CA LEU A 193 5.94 -5.62 -3.58
C LEU A 193 7.22 -5.29 -4.37
N GLY A 194 7.08 -4.56 -5.49
CA GLY A 194 8.21 -4.10 -6.26
C GLY A 194 9.11 -3.15 -5.44
N TRP A 195 8.50 -2.25 -4.67
CA TRP A 195 9.24 -1.39 -3.74
C TRP A 195 9.82 -2.17 -2.57
N GLN A 196 9.10 -3.12 -2.00
CA GLN A 196 9.59 -3.97 -0.93
C GLN A 196 10.85 -4.74 -1.34
N GLY A 197 10.83 -5.36 -2.53
CA GLY A 197 12.00 -6.04 -3.10
C GLY A 197 13.16 -5.07 -3.33
N ARG A 198 12.90 -3.90 -3.90
CA ARG A 198 13.94 -2.88 -4.12
C ARG A 198 14.55 -2.33 -2.83
N LEU A 199 13.75 -2.25 -1.76
CA LEU A 199 14.20 -1.83 -0.43
C LEU A 199 14.84 -2.96 0.39
N GLY A 200 15.00 -4.15 -0.19
CA GLY A 200 15.69 -5.27 0.45
C GLY A 200 14.86 -6.02 1.49
N ALA A 201 13.54 -5.82 1.54
CA ALA A 201 12.67 -6.45 2.53
C ALA A 201 12.06 -7.77 2.01
N PRO A 202 12.01 -8.82 2.84
CA PRO A 202 11.60 -10.16 2.40
C PRO A 202 10.09 -10.28 2.23
N LEU A 203 9.63 -11.11 1.30
CA LEU A 203 8.24 -11.54 1.22
C LEU A 203 7.82 -12.23 2.52
N THR A 204 6.66 -11.88 3.07
CA THR A 204 6.13 -12.47 4.30
C THR A 204 5.09 -13.55 4.00
N PRO A 205 4.86 -14.51 4.92
CA PRO A 205 3.81 -15.53 4.75
C PRO A 205 2.42 -14.92 4.55
N GLN A 206 2.10 -13.83 5.24
CA GLN A 206 0.81 -13.14 5.12
C GLN A 206 0.63 -12.55 3.72
N GLN A 207 1.67 -11.93 3.17
CA GLN A 207 1.65 -11.42 1.80
C GLN A 207 1.51 -12.56 0.79
N LEU A 208 2.23 -13.67 0.98
CA LEU A 208 2.10 -14.86 0.14
C LEU A 208 0.64 -15.38 0.12
N GLY A 209 -0.03 -15.43 1.26
CA GLY A 209 -1.44 -15.81 1.34
C GLY A 209 -2.36 -14.87 0.56
N GLN A 210 -2.12 -13.55 0.64
CA GLN A 210 -2.86 -12.55 -0.15
C GLN A 210 -2.62 -12.72 -1.66
N LEU A 211 -1.36 -12.98 -2.05
CA LEU A 211 -0.99 -13.20 -3.46
C LEU A 211 -1.63 -14.44 -4.05
N LEU A 212 -1.63 -15.56 -3.32
CA LEU A 212 -2.27 -16.79 -3.76
C LEU A 212 -3.79 -16.61 -3.93
N ALA A 213 -4.44 -15.91 -2.99
CA ALA A 213 -5.86 -15.62 -3.09
C ALA A 213 -6.20 -14.76 -4.31
N GLU A 214 -5.37 -13.77 -4.62
CA GLU A 214 -5.60 -12.81 -5.70
C GLU A 214 -5.24 -13.37 -7.08
N TRP A 215 -4.11 -14.08 -7.21
CA TRP A 215 -3.57 -14.49 -8.51
C TRP A 215 -4.08 -15.87 -8.97
N GLU A 216 -4.34 -16.79 -8.03
CA GLU A 216 -4.82 -18.14 -8.35
C GLU A 216 -6.34 -18.29 -8.19
N ASN A 217 -7.04 -17.23 -7.77
CA ASN A 217 -8.46 -17.27 -7.39
C ASN A 217 -8.77 -18.29 -6.28
N ASP A 218 -7.77 -18.67 -5.48
CA ASP A 218 -7.95 -19.57 -4.35
C ASP A 218 -8.69 -18.85 -3.22
N ARG A 219 -9.97 -19.17 -3.07
CA ARG A 219 -10.84 -18.53 -2.07
C ARG A 219 -10.47 -18.85 -0.62
N HIS A 220 -9.60 -19.84 -0.41
CA HIS A 220 -9.19 -20.29 0.92
C HIS A 220 -7.67 -20.25 1.01
N PRO A 221 -7.08 -19.14 1.50
CA PRO A 221 -5.65 -19.09 1.70
C PRO A 221 -5.22 -20.21 2.67
N PRO A 222 -4.10 -20.90 2.40
CA PRO A 222 -3.58 -21.92 3.29
C PRO A 222 -3.33 -21.39 4.71
N GLU A 223 -3.28 -22.30 5.68
CA GLU A 223 -2.93 -21.94 7.06
C GLU A 223 -1.53 -21.32 7.15
N ALA A 224 -1.31 -20.50 8.18
CA ALA A 224 -0.09 -19.71 8.33
C ALA A 224 1.20 -20.55 8.31
N ASP A 225 1.19 -21.75 8.87
CA ASP A 225 2.36 -22.63 8.89
C ASP A 225 2.62 -23.27 7.53
N VAL A 226 1.57 -23.57 6.76
CA VAL A 226 1.69 -24.01 5.36
C VAL A 226 2.27 -22.89 4.50
N LEU A 227 1.84 -21.64 4.71
CA LEU A 227 2.40 -20.48 4.00
C LEU A 227 3.88 -20.28 4.31
N LYS A 228 4.30 -20.43 5.58
CA LYS A 228 5.73 -20.36 5.97
C LYS A 228 6.54 -21.46 5.29
N MET A 229 6.05 -22.70 5.33
CA MET A 229 6.71 -23.84 4.68
C MET A 229 6.86 -23.58 3.18
N ARG A 230 5.80 -23.17 2.49
CA ARG A 230 5.83 -22.85 1.05
C ARG A 230 6.81 -21.73 0.73
N LEU A 231 6.85 -20.69 1.55
CA LEU A 231 7.79 -19.60 1.37
C LEU A 231 9.25 -20.08 1.53
N ALA A 232 9.52 -20.96 2.50
CA ALA A 232 10.84 -21.56 2.69
C ALA A 232 11.23 -22.48 1.50
N SER A 233 10.29 -23.28 1.00
CA SER A 233 10.49 -24.08 -0.21
C SER A 233 10.80 -23.20 -1.42
N LEU A 234 10.03 -22.11 -1.62
CA LEU A 234 10.25 -21.16 -2.70
C LEU A 234 11.64 -20.51 -2.62
N THR A 235 12.03 -20.07 -1.43
CA THR A 235 13.36 -19.49 -1.17
C THR A 235 14.46 -20.49 -1.49
N THR A 236 14.26 -21.77 -1.16
CA THR A 236 15.21 -22.84 -1.48
C THR A 236 15.31 -23.07 -2.98
N THR A 237 14.18 -23.10 -3.70
CA THR A 237 14.14 -23.29 -5.16
C THR A 237 14.76 -22.12 -5.93
N LEU A 238 14.58 -20.89 -5.45
CA LEU A 238 15.14 -19.70 -6.08
C LEU A 238 16.59 -19.41 -5.65
N GLU A 239 17.11 -20.17 -4.67
CA GLU A 239 18.40 -19.97 -4.00
C GLU A 239 18.58 -18.57 -3.37
N HIS A 240 17.51 -17.77 -3.34
CA HIS A 240 17.47 -16.38 -2.93
C HIS A 240 16.09 -16.07 -2.32
N GLU A 241 16.03 -14.98 -1.56
CA GLU A 241 14.75 -14.42 -1.13
C GLU A 241 13.88 -14.09 -2.36
N PRO A 242 12.59 -14.47 -2.40
CA PRO A 242 11.77 -14.39 -3.60
C PRO A 242 11.71 -13.00 -4.27
N LEU A 243 11.56 -11.92 -3.51
CA LEU A 243 11.54 -10.58 -4.09
C LEU A 243 12.92 -10.13 -4.58
N GLN A 244 14.01 -10.56 -3.94
CA GLN A 244 15.38 -10.36 -4.46
C GLN A 244 15.62 -11.15 -5.75
N ALA A 245 15.16 -12.39 -5.84
CA ALA A 245 15.28 -13.22 -7.05
C ALA A 245 14.55 -12.58 -8.24
N VAL A 246 13.39 -11.95 -7.98
CA VAL A 246 12.66 -11.15 -8.97
C VAL A 246 13.42 -9.86 -9.30
N ALA A 247 13.93 -9.16 -8.29
CA ALA A 247 14.65 -7.91 -8.48
C ALA A 247 15.93 -8.07 -9.33
N ALA A 248 16.60 -9.21 -9.21
CA ALA A 248 17.79 -9.55 -10.00
C ALA A 248 17.49 -9.71 -11.51
N GLN A 249 16.22 -9.90 -11.90
CA GLN A 249 15.80 -10.03 -13.29
C GLN A 249 15.36 -8.70 -13.92
N TRP A 250 15.28 -7.62 -13.13
CA TRP A 250 14.89 -6.31 -13.65
C TRP A 250 15.99 -5.68 -14.50
N THR A 251 15.55 -5.04 -15.57
CA THR A 251 16.38 -4.22 -16.46
C THR A 251 16.13 -2.74 -16.16
N ASP A 252 16.95 -1.84 -16.73
CA ASP A 252 16.76 -0.39 -16.58
C ASP A 252 15.36 0.08 -17.04
N GLU A 253 14.77 -0.62 -18.01
CA GLU A 253 13.41 -0.33 -18.49
C GLU A 253 12.37 -0.57 -17.40
N HIS A 254 12.48 -1.67 -16.65
CA HIS A 254 11.60 -1.98 -15.52
C HIS A 254 11.72 -0.97 -14.37
N LEU A 255 12.88 -0.31 -14.27
CA LEU A 255 13.16 0.71 -13.25
C LEU A 255 12.81 2.12 -13.72
N THR A 256 12.35 2.29 -14.96
CA THR A 256 11.98 3.59 -15.51
C THR A 256 10.81 4.18 -14.72
N PRO A 257 10.93 5.43 -14.22
CA PRO A 257 9.88 6.05 -13.44
C PRO A 257 8.56 6.18 -14.21
N GLN A 258 7.51 5.59 -13.65
CA GLN A 258 6.14 5.66 -14.16
C GLN A 258 5.31 6.68 -13.37
N PRO A 259 4.25 7.25 -13.97
CA PRO A 259 3.39 8.22 -13.30
C PRO A 259 2.83 7.71 -11.98
N TRP A 260 2.99 8.50 -10.91
CA TRP A 260 2.35 8.23 -9.63
C TRP A 260 1.15 9.15 -9.44
N ARG A 261 0.01 8.58 -9.04
CA ARG A 261 -1.22 9.33 -8.80
C ARG A 261 -1.27 9.83 -7.36
N CYS A 262 -0.76 11.03 -7.12
CA CYS A 262 -0.95 11.74 -5.86
C CYS A 262 -2.42 12.13 -5.64
N ALA A 263 -2.82 12.24 -4.37
CA ALA A 263 -4.05 12.93 -3.96
C ALA A 263 -3.97 14.43 -4.29
N HIS A 264 -2.79 15.04 -4.11
CA HIS A 264 -2.54 16.42 -4.53
C HIS A 264 -2.39 16.50 -6.05
N ARG A 265 -3.39 17.07 -6.75
CA ARG A 265 -3.45 17.07 -8.23
C ARG A 265 -2.26 17.75 -8.93
N ASP A 266 -1.58 18.67 -8.22
CA ASP A 266 -0.41 19.38 -8.74
C ASP A 266 0.92 18.71 -8.41
N LEU A 267 0.93 17.71 -7.52
CA LEU A 267 2.10 16.86 -7.28
C LEU A 267 2.21 15.81 -8.39
N ARG A 268 2.68 16.25 -9.56
CA ARG A 268 2.90 15.37 -10.72
C ARG A 268 4.28 14.73 -10.64
N ILE A 269 4.35 13.61 -9.94
CA ILE A 269 5.60 12.85 -9.77
C ILE A 269 5.59 11.54 -10.56
N ALA A 270 6.77 10.98 -10.76
CA ALA A 270 6.98 9.64 -11.29
C ALA A 270 7.92 8.87 -10.38
N LEU A 271 7.63 7.59 -10.20
CA LEU A 271 8.31 6.66 -9.30
C LEU A 271 8.58 5.36 -10.05
N PRO A 272 9.65 4.62 -9.71
CA PRO A 272 9.84 3.28 -10.27
C PRO A 272 8.64 2.40 -9.93
N GLN A 273 8.14 1.60 -10.86
CA GLN A 273 7.02 0.68 -10.62
C GLN A 273 7.37 -0.68 -11.24
N PRO A 274 8.37 -1.39 -10.69
CA PRO A 274 8.88 -2.61 -11.31
C PRO A 274 7.82 -3.72 -11.22
N PRO A 275 7.62 -4.50 -12.28
CA PRO A 275 6.64 -5.57 -12.28
C PRO A 275 7.15 -6.72 -11.42
N VAL A 276 6.29 -7.20 -10.53
CA VAL A 276 6.57 -8.38 -9.69
C VAL A 276 5.81 -9.58 -10.21
N ARG A 277 4.57 -9.37 -10.66
CA ARG A 277 3.67 -10.45 -11.02
C ARG A 277 4.25 -11.31 -12.15
N THR A 278 4.76 -10.68 -13.20
CA THR A 278 5.35 -11.35 -14.38
C THR A 278 6.42 -12.38 -14.01
N PHE A 279 7.22 -12.10 -12.98
CA PHE A 279 8.33 -12.96 -12.57
C PHE A 279 7.96 -13.91 -11.42
N LEU A 280 7.13 -13.47 -10.46
CA LEU A 280 6.82 -14.25 -9.27
C LEU A 280 5.65 -15.22 -9.47
N GLU A 281 4.62 -14.83 -10.23
CA GLU A 281 3.39 -15.62 -10.43
C GLU A 281 3.65 -17.05 -10.95
N PRO A 282 4.56 -17.30 -11.93
CA PRO A 282 4.85 -18.66 -12.39
C PRO A 282 5.34 -19.59 -11.28
N HIS A 283 6.15 -19.07 -10.35
CA HIS A 283 6.65 -19.85 -9.22
C HIS A 283 5.56 -20.12 -8.18
N LEU A 284 4.69 -19.14 -7.93
CA LEU A 284 3.57 -19.31 -6.99
C LEU A 284 2.53 -20.33 -7.50
N ARG A 285 2.27 -20.34 -8.81
CA ARG A 285 1.44 -21.36 -9.49
C ARG A 285 1.96 -22.77 -9.28
N GLY A 286 3.28 -22.95 -9.38
CA GLY A 286 3.92 -24.23 -9.11
C GLY A 286 3.64 -24.74 -7.70
N LEU A 287 3.64 -23.85 -6.70
CA LEU A 287 3.38 -24.19 -5.30
C LEU A 287 1.91 -24.50 -5.01
N ALA A 288 0.96 -23.87 -5.71
CA ALA A 288 -0.47 -24.07 -5.50
C ALA A 288 -0.96 -25.43 -6.04
N ARG A 289 -0.37 -25.93 -7.14
CA ARG A 289 -0.78 -27.19 -7.78
C ARG A 289 -0.47 -28.45 -6.98
N VAL A 290 0.51 -28.40 -6.08
CA VAL A 290 0.88 -29.54 -5.22
C VAL A 290 -0.28 -29.96 -4.28
N ASP A 291 -1.23 -29.07 -4.02
CA ASP A 291 -2.39 -29.35 -3.15
C ASP A 291 -3.59 -29.98 -3.88
N THR A 292 -3.75 -29.76 -5.18
CA THR A 292 -5.00 -30.08 -5.89
C THR A 292 -5.11 -31.55 -6.28
N GLU A 293 -3.98 -32.26 -6.44
CA GLU A 293 -3.96 -33.69 -6.74
C GLU A 293 -4.15 -34.58 -5.49
N SER A 294 -4.18 -33.98 -4.29
CA SER A 294 -4.25 -34.72 -3.02
C SER A 294 -5.65 -34.75 -2.38
N ARG A 295 -6.72 -34.30 -3.07
CA ARG A 295 -8.06 -34.13 -2.48
C ARG A 295 -9.14 -35.16 -2.88
N ASP A 296 -8.87 -36.11 -3.77
CA ASP A 296 -9.82 -37.18 -4.09
C ASP A 296 -9.47 -38.49 -3.38
N PHE A 297 -9.77 -38.58 -2.08
CA PHE A 297 -10.00 -39.85 -1.40
C PHE A 297 -11.49 -40.01 -1.13
N PRO A 298 -12.22 -40.91 -1.84
CA PRO A 298 -13.61 -41.19 -1.52
C PRO A 298 -13.71 -41.86 -0.14
N GLY A 299 -14.52 -41.23 0.73
CA GLY A 299 -14.84 -41.72 2.06
C GLY A 299 -15.53 -43.09 2.02
N HIS A 300 -15.16 -43.94 2.98
CA HIS A 300 -15.67 -45.28 3.16
C HIS A 300 -17.20 -45.33 3.33
N ALA A 301 -17.89 -45.86 2.33
CA ALA A 301 -19.15 -46.58 2.53
C ALA A 301 -18.84 -48.08 2.48
N ALA A 302 -19.18 -48.77 3.57
CA ALA A 302 -18.99 -50.20 3.70
C ALA A 302 -20.01 -50.99 2.86
N THR A 303 -19.56 -52.18 2.45
CA THR A 303 -20.28 -53.41 2.10
C THR A 303 -20.88 -53.62 0.69
N ASN A 304 -20.28 -54.62 0.04
CA ASN A 304 -20.84 -55.76 -0.71
C ASN A 304 -20.93 -55.70 -2.25
N ALA A 305 -20.00 -56.47 -2.83
CA ALA A 305 -20.18 -57.59 -3.76
C ALA A 305 -20.90 -57.36 -5.10
N GLY A 306 -20.18 -57.65 -6.18
CA GLY A 306 -20.75 -57.98 -7.50
C GLY A 306 -19.76 -57.76 -8.63
N ALA A 307 -19.42 -58.83 -9.35
CA ALA A 307 -18.67 -58.84 -10.60
C ALA A 307 -19.32 -57.91 -11.66
N THR A 308 -18.70 -57.47 -12.75
CA THR A 308 -18.00 -58.24 -13.79
C THR A 308 -17.44 -57.25 -14.82
N ASP A 309 -16.23 -57.56 -15.32
CA ASP A 309 -15.76 -57.47 -16.70
C ASP A 309 -15.64 -56.16 -17.52
N SER A 310 -14.50 -56.14 -18.25
CA SER A 310 -14.20 -55.45 -19.53
C SER A 310 -14.00 -53.92 -19.53
N GLN A 311 -13.07 -53.30 -20.27
CA GLN A 311 -11.88 -53.71 -21.02
C GLN A 311 -11.19 -52.38 -21.46
N VAL A 312 -9.86 -52.36 -21.43
CA VAL A 312 -8.97 -51.74 -22.45
C VAL A 312 -8.80 -50.21 -22.47
N ASN A 313 -7.63 -49.73 -22.04
CA ASN A 313 -6.58 -49.34 -22.99
C ASN A 313 -5.22 -49.10 -22.31
N ALA A 314 -4.18 -49.64 -22.93
CA ALA A 314 -2.78 -49.44 -22.59
C ALA A 314 -2.30 -48.05 -23.02
N GLY A 315 -1.44 -47.43 -22.20
CA GLY A 315 -0.67 -46.27 -22.60
C GLY A 315 0.13 -45.68 -21.44
N MET A 316 1.45 -45.92 -21.45
CA MET A 316 2.48 -45.42 -20.54
C MET A 316 2.50 -46.03 -19.14
N MET A 317 3.42 -46.98 -18.94
CA MET A 317 4.00 -47.17 -17.62
C MET A 317 4.78 -45.90 -17.27
N ASP A 318 4.29 -45.16 -16.29
CA ASP A 318 5.07 -44.12 -15.64
C ASP A 318 6.22 -44.79 -14.88
N VAL A 319 7.41 -44.70 -15.46
CA VAL A 319 8.65 -45.08 -14.77
C VAL A 319 8.95 -43.98 -13.77
N VAL A 320 8.64 -44.24 -12.51
CA VAL A 320 9.04 -43.39 -11.38
C VAL A 320 10.54 -43.63 -11.13
N ILE A 321 11.40 -42.72 -11.56
CA ILE A 321 12.83 -42.70 -11.21
C ILE A 321 13.01 -41.84 -9.96
N LEU A 322 13.28 -42.47 -8.82
CA LEU A 322 13.67 -41.79 -7.58
C LEU A 322 15.20 -41.78 -7.45
N GLU A 323 15.83 -40.66 -7.78
CA GLU A 323 17.26 -40.46 -7.49
C GLU A 323 17.46 -39.87 -6.08
N PHE A 324 17.90 -40.71 -5.13
CA PHE A 324 18.33 -40.25 -3.81
C PHE A 324 19.85 -40.06 -3.79
N LYS A 325 20.32 -38.81 -3.82
CA LYS A 325 21.76 -38.50 -3.79
C LYS A 325 22.42 -38.46 -2.41
N GLN A 326 21.73 -38.80 -1.31
CA GLN A 326 22.39 -39.11 -0.03
C GLN A 326 21.43 -39.86 0.92
N SER A 327 21.79 -41.11 1.23
CA SER A 327 20.99 -42.07 1.98
C SER A 327 21.23 -41.97 3.49
N ARG A 328 20.48 -41.11 4.19
CA ARG A 328 20.17 -41.21 5.64
C ARG A 328 18.83 -40.58 6.03
N SER A 329 17.82 -40.65 5.15
CA SER A 329 16.47 -40.21 5.52
C SER A 329 15.79 -41.27 6.39
N GLU A 330 15.40 -40.90 7.61
CA GLU A 330 14.60 -41.70 8.54
C GLU A 330 13.23 -42.11 7.97
N TYR A 331 12.82 -41.50 6.86
CA TYR A 331 11.58 -41.77 6.15
C TYR A 331 11.71 -42.85 5.05
N PHE A 332 12.91 -43.35 4.78
CA PHE A 332 13.13 -44.42 3.78
C PHE A 332 12.35 -45.71 4.05
N PRO A 333 12.24 -46.21 5.30
CA PRO A 333 11.45 -47.41 5.60
C PRO A 333 9.96 -47.23 5.30
N TYR A 334 9.44 -46.01 5.49
CA TYR A 334 8.03 -45.68 5.23
C TYR A 334 7.72 -45.67 3.73
N VAL A 335 8.60 -45.07 2.92
CA VAL A 335 8.44 -45.04 1.45
C VAL A 335 8.60 -46.44 0.84
N LEU A 336 9.55 -47.25 1.32
CA LEU A 336 9.75 -48.63 0.85
C LEU A 336 8.53 -49.52 1.18
N GLN A 337 7.91 -49.34 2.35
CA GLN A 337 6.72 -50.09 2.75
C GLN A 337 5.48 -49.71 1.93
N GLN A 338 5.39 -48.48 1.44
CA GLN A 338 4.35 -48.08 0.49
C GLN A 338 4.58 -48.64 -0.91
N ALA A 339 5.83 -48.62 -1.40
CA ALA A 339 6.17 -49.13 -2.72
C ALA A 339 5.98 -50.66 -2.86
N GLN A 340 6.14 -51.42 -1.77
CA GLN A 340 5.92 -52.88 -1.74
C GLN A 340 4.44 -53.30 -1.62
N ARG A 341 3.52 -52.33 -1.45
CA ARG A 341 2.07 -52.56 -1.38
C ARG A 341 1.32 -52.18 -2.66
N LEU A 342 2.01 -51.60 -3.62
CA LEU A 342 1.61 -51.54 -5.03
C LEU A 342 2.01 -52.86 -5.71
#